data_AF-A0AAV5JL48-F1
#
_entry.id   AF-A0AAV5JL48-F1
#
_cell.length_a   1.000
_cell.length_b   1.000
_cell.length_c   1.000
_cell.angle_alpha   90.00
_cell.angle_beta   90.00
_cell.angle_gamma   90.00
#
_symmetry.space_group_name_H-M   'P 1'
#
loop_
_entity.id
_entity.type
_entity.pdbx_description
1 polymer ?
#
loop_
_entity_poly.entity_id
_entity_poly.type
_entity_poly.pdbx_seq_one_letter_code
_entity_poly.pdbx_strand_id
1 'polypeptide(L)'
;MEVEEEGIGKPNEAFGGLLEAYPSFHRQRPKTWLGKCHVMRLRKKASRYTFVNDVLYKRFFSLPLLCCLNPYEVEYALREVHEGVYGSHIGARTLAHKVLRQGYYWLNMYKDATQFVQRCQKCQFFAHLTHQPVEELTSLVAPWPFAQWGVDLLGPFMKGVGGVTHLIVGVDYFTKWVEARPLSSITSKRVEDFLFSSIIYRYGISNQIVADNGTQFNCSSFRDFCSSYGIKLWFTSVYHPESNGMVEFVNKVILKGIKSRLELHKARWADELNNVLWAYRTTS
;
A
#
# COMPACT_ATOMS: atom_id res chain seq x y z
N MET A 1 63.41 1.44 40.97
CA MET A 1 61.96 1.72 41.11
C MET A 1 61.33 1.18 39.85
N GLU A 2 60.86 -0.06 39.97
CA GLU A 2 60.23 -0.86 38.94
C GLU A 2 58.90 -0.21 38.53
N VAL A 3 58.57 -0.26 37.24
CA VAL A 3 57.18 -0.28 36.78
C VAL A 3 57.10 -1.29 35.63
N GLU A 4 56.10 -2.15 35.75
CA GLU A 4 55.85 -3.43 35.11
C GLU A 4 55.52 -3.37 33.62
N GLU A 5 56.01 -4.36 32.86
CA GLU A 5 55.43 -4.80 31.59
C GLU A 5 54.33 -5.84 31.89
N GLU A 6 53.06 -5.50 31.70
CA GLU A 6 51.98 -6.49 31.69
C GLU A 6 51.81 -7.09 30.29
N GLY A 7 52.24 -8.34 30.17
CA GLY A 7 52.03 -9.21 29.03
C GLY A 7 50.58 -9.69 28.91
N ILE A 8 50.17 -9.81 27.65
CA ILE A 8 48.89 -10.37 27.19
C ILE A 8 48.76 -11.83 27.64
N GLY A 9 47.97 -12.06 28.70
CA GLY A 9 47.57 -13.38 29.19
C GLY A 9 46.41 -13.95 28.37
N LYS A 10 46.62 -15.13 27.77
CA LYS A 10 45.61 -15.94 27.08
C LYS A 10 44.56 -16.48 28.08
N PRO A 11 43.24 -16.39 27.83
CA PRO A 11 42.25 -17.07 28.64
C PRO A 11 41.99 -18.48 28.07
N ASN A 12 42.81 -19.45 28.44
CA ASN A 12 42.52 -20.87 28.20
C ASN A 12 42.66 -21.61 29.52
N GLU A 13 41.62 -21.54 30.37
CA GLU A 13 41.30 -22.49 31.45
C GLU A 13 40.06 -22.00 32.23
N ALA A 14 38.91 -21.91 31.56
CA ALA A 14 37.62 -21.68 32.26
C ALA A 14 36.38 -22.15 31.46
N PHE A 15 36.54 -23.03 30.48
CA PHE A 15 35.43 -23.56 29.66
C PHE A 15 35.35 -25.10 29.68
N GLY A 16 35.86 -25.73 30.74
CA GLY A 16 35.77 -27.18 30.95
C GLY A 16 34.64 -27.64 31.88
N GLY A 17 33.86 -26.74 32.48
CA GLY A 17 32.99 -27.06 33.63
C GLY A 17 31.52 -26.67 33.52
N LEU A 18 30.99 -26.39 32.33
CA LEU A 18 29.60 -25.95 32.14
C LEU A 18 28.85 -26.73 31.03
N LEU A 19 29.26 -27.98 30.79
CA LEU A 19 28.59 -28.92 29.89
C LEU A 19 27.99 -30.15 30.61
N GLU A 20 27.94 -30.15 31.95
CA GLU A 20 27.39 -31.27 32.75
C GLU A 20 26.13 -30.94 33.58
N ALA A 21 25.37 -29.89 33.22
CA ALA A 21 24.13 -29.54 33.91
C ALA A 21 22.90 -29.36 33.00
N TYR A 22 22.88 -30.00 31.83
CA TYR A 22 21.64 -30.13 31.04
C TYR A 22 21.01 -31.50 31.29
N PRO A 23 19.82 -31.58 31.93
CA PRO A 23 19.09 -32.82 31.99
C PRO A 23 18.74 -33.21 30.55
N SER A 24 19.20 -34.39 30.15
CA SER A 24 18.83 -35.08 28.93
C SER A 24 17.32 -34.93 28.71
N PHE A 25 16.91 -34.23 27.65
CA PHE A 25 15.52 -33.97 27.31
C PHE A 25 14.85 -35.30 26.90
N HIS A 26 14.50 -36.13 27.87
CA HIS A 26 13.70 -37.32 27.65
C HIS A 26 12.39 -36.88 26.99
N ARG A 27 12.12 -37.37 25.78
CA ARG A 27 10.81 -37.26 25.10
C ARG A 27 9.75 -37.97 25.95
N GLN A 28 9.24 -37.32 26.99
CA GLN A 28 8.05 -37.79 27.67
C GLN A 28 6.86 -37.55 26.72
N ARG A 29 6.33 -38.64 26.15
CA ARG A 29 5.10 -38.60 25.35
C ARG A 29 3.95 -38.19 26.26
N PRO A 30 3.06 -37.26 25.85
CA PRO A 30 1.91 -36.87 26.66
C PRO A 30 1.03 -38.08 26.97
N LYS A 31 0.85 -38.39 28.26
CA LYS A 31 0.07 -39.56 28.72
C LYS A 31 -1.44 -39.33 28.65
N THR A 32 -1.90 -38.08 28.60
CA THR A 32 -3.33 -37.72 28.55
C THR A 32 -3.77 -37.29 27.14
N TRP A 33 -5.04 -37.55 26.79
CA TRP A 33 -5.64 -37.13 25.52
C TRP A 33 -5.56 -35.62 25.29
N LEU A 34 -5.78 -34.81 26.34
CA LEU A 34 -5.60 -33.36 26.33
C LEU A 34 -4.15 -32.96 25.98
N GLY A 35 -3.15 -33.65 26.55
CA GLY A 35 -1.74 -33.43 26.24
C GLY A 35 -1.39 -33.80 24.80
N LYS A 36 -1.97 -34.88 24.25
CA LYS A 36 -1.80 -35.27 22.85
C LYS A 36 -2.38 -34.22 21.89
N CYS A 37 -3.58 -33.70 22.18
CA CYS A 37 -4.20 -32.62 21.41
C CYS A 37 -3.38 -31.33 21.44
N HIS A 38 -2.82 -30.96 22.60
CA HIS A 38 -1.96 -29.79 22.74
C HIS A 38 -0.67 -29.90 21.89
N VAL A 39 0.02 -31.03 21.96
CA VAL A 39 1.24 -31.27 21.16
C VAL A 39 0.94 -31.28 19.66
N MET A 40 -0.19 -31.85 19.24
CA MET A 40 -0.61 -31.80 17.83
C MET A 40 -0.88 -30.36 17.35
N ARG A 41 -1.54 -29.52 18.16
CA ARG A 41 -1.73 -28.10 17.84
C ARG A 41 -0.41 -27.35 17.76
N LEU A 42 0.51 -27.61 18.69
CA LEU A 42 1.82 -26.96 18.69
C LEU A 42 2.63 -27.35 17.46
N ARG A 43 2.68 -28.64 17.10
CA ARG A 43 3.33 -29.12 15.87
C ARG A 43 2.74 -28.47 14.62
N LYS A 44 1.41 -28.38 14.54
CA LYS A 44 0.73 -27.73 13.42
C LYS A 44 1.10 -26.24 13.33
N LYS A 45 1.22 -25.53 14.46
CA LYS A 45 1.70 -24.14 14.48
C LYS A 45 3.17 -24.03 14.09
N ALA A 46 4.03 -24.88 14.66
CA ALA A 46 5.48 -24.89 14.41
C ALA A 46 5.84 -25.22 12.96
N SER A 47 5.02 -26.02 12.26
CA SER A 47 5.22 -26.33 10.83
C SER A 47 5.25 -25.09 9.92
N ARG A 48 4.70 -23.96 10.39
CA ARG A 48 4.72 -22.67 9.70
C ARG A 48 6.02 -21.90 9.92
N TYR A 49 6.96 -22.42 10.68
CA TYR A 49 8.21 -21.76 11.01
C TYR A 49 9.40 -22.65 10.61
N THR A 50 10.54 -22.02 10.36
CA THR A 50 11.78 -22.69 10.00
C THR A 50 12.96 -21.89 10.51
N PHE A 51 14.02 -22.55 10.96
CA PHE A 51 15.27 -21.90 11.29
C PHE A 51 16.20 -21.90 10.08
N VAL A 52 16.87 -20.78 9.84
CA VAL A 52 17.94 -20.65 8.84
C VAL A 52 19.03 -19.80 9.49
N ASN A 53 20.24 -20.35 9.64
CA ASN A 53 21.38 -19.70 10.31
C ASN A 53 21.00 -19.11 11.69
N ASP A 54 20.35 -19.92 12.54
CA ASP A 54 19.85 -19.54 13.87
C ASP A 54 18.81 -18.42 13.92
N VAL A 55 18.34 -17.94 12.76
CA VAL A 55 17.25 -16.97 12.65
C VAL A 55 15.93 -17.70 12.38
N LEU A 56 14.90 -17.33 13.13
CA LEU A 56 13.55 -17.89 12.97
C LEU A 56 12.83 -17.19 11.82
N TYR A 57 12.32 -17.97 10.88
CA TYR A 57 11.50 -17.48 9.77
C TYR A 57 10.10 -18.07 9.83
N LYS A 58 9.11 -17.28 9.39
CA LYS A 58 7.74 -17.74 9.16
C LYS A 58 7.52 -17.98 7.67
N ARG A 59 6.97 -19.15 7.37
CA ARG A 59 6.48 -19.54 6.04
C ARG A 59 5.16 -18.85 5.76
N PHE A 60 5.10 -18.13 4.65
CA PHE A 60 3.89 -17.53 4.14
C PHE A 60 3.51 -18.20 2.82
N PHE A 61 2.22 -18.18 2.47
CA PHE A 61 1.73 -18.82 1.24
C PHE A 61 2.17 -18.08 -0.02
N SER A 62 2.24 -16.75 0.04
CA SER A 62 2.46 -15.86 -1.11
C SER A 62 3.65 -14.91 -0.95
N LEU A 63 4.36 -14.94 0.18
CA LEU A 63 5.52 -14.09 0.45
C LEU A 63 6.77 -14.95 0.68
N PRO A 64 7.97 -14.38 0.45
CA PRO A 64 9.23 -14.99 0.89
C PRO A 64 9.21 -15.33 2.38
N LEU A 65 10.17 -16.15 2.82
CA LEU A 65 10.36 -16.44 4.25
C LEU A 65 10.48 -15.14 5.04
N LEU A 66 9.56 -14.93 5.99
CA LEU A 66 9.51 -13.70 6.79
C LEU A 66 10.37 -13.85 8.04
N CYS A 67 11.38 -13.02 8.19
CA CYS A 67 12.25 -12.97 9.37
C CYS A 67 11.41 -12.61 10.61
N CYS A 68 11.46 -13.46 11.63
CA CYS A 68 10.74 -13.24 12.88
C CYS A 68 11.57 -12.31 13.76
N LEU A 69 11.03 -11.11 14.03
CA LEU A 69 11.71 -10.13 14.86
C LEU A 69 11.53 -10.42 16.35
N ASN A 70 12.59 -10.12 17.10
CA ASN A 70 12.58 -10.15 18.55
C ASN A 70 11.89 -8.90 19.10
N PRO A 71 11.36 -8.91 20.35
CA PRO A 71 10.65 -7.76 20.92
C PRO A 71 11.44 -6.45 20.89
N TYR A 72 12.77 -6.50 21.02
CA TYR A 72 13.65 -5.33 20.95
C TYR A 72 13.77 -4.74 19.53
N GLU A 73 13.71 -5.59 18.51
CA GLU A 73 13.84 -5.20 17.09
C GLU A 73 12.52 -4.66 16.54
N VAL A 74 11.39 -5.11 17.10
CA VAL A 74 10.03 -4.69 16.69
C VAL A 74 9.87 -3.17 16.81
N GLU A 75 10.29 -2.59 17.93
CA GLU A 75 10.14 -1.14 18.13
C GLU A 75 10.99 -0.34 17.14
N TYR A 76 12.22 -0.80 16.90
CA TYR A 76 13.10 -0.18 15.90
C TYR A 76 12.50 -0.28 14.49
N ALA A 77 12.03 -1.45 14.08
CA ALA A 77 11.42 -1.65 12.76
C ALA A 77 10.17 -0.77 12.56
N LEU A 78 9.32 -0.65 13.58
CA LEU A 78 8.16 0.24 13.53
C LEU A 78 8.57 1.71 13.44
N ARG A 79 9.57 2.13 14.22
CA ARG A 79 10.09 3.50 14.22
C ARG A 79 10.72 3.88 12.89
N GLU A 80 11.58 3.04 12.33
CA GLU A 80 12.22 3.31 11.03
C GLU A 80 11.21 3.44 9.89
N VAL A 81 10.21 2.54 9.83
CA VAL A 81 9.18 2.60 8.77
C VAL A 81 8.19 3.75 8.98
N HIS A 82 7.92 4.14 10.23
CA HIS A 82 6.98 5.20 10.55
C HIS A 82 7.61 6.61 10.50
N GLU A 83 8.82 6.77 11.05
CA GLU A 83 9.49 8.05 11.34
C GLU A 83 10.87 8.21 10.67
N GLY A 84 11.42 7.16 10.05
CA GLY A 84 12.75 7.20 9.43
C GLY A 84 12.83 8.19 8.25
N VAL A 85 13.96 8.20 7.54
CA VAL A 85 14.24 9.16 6.44
C VAL A 85 13.15 9.16 5.35
N TYR A 86 12.48 8.02 5.15
CA TYR A 86 11.34 7.86 4.23
C TYR A 86 10.01 7.58 4.96
N GLY A 87 9.96 7.82 6.27
CA GLY A 87 8.77 7.68 7.11
C GLY A 87 7.69 8.67 6.71
N SER A 88 6.44 8.22 6.62
CA SER A 88 5.30 9.01 6.12
C SER A 88 4.17 9.14 7.15
N HIS A 89 4.45 8.86 8.45
CA HIS A 89 3.44 8.88 9.52
C HIS A 89 2.16 8.11 9.17
N ILE A 90 2.34 6.98 8.48
CA ILE A 90 1.24 6.16 7.98
C ILE A 90 0.44 5.49 9.11
N GLY A 91 -0.85 5.30 8.88
CA GLY A 91 -1.73 4.61 9.81
C GLY A 91 -1.31 3.17 10.10
N ALA A 92 -1.71 2.67 11.27
CA ALA A 92 -1.25 1.40 11.84
C ALA A 92 -1.39 0.18 10.92
N ARG A 93 -2.51 0.08 10.18
CA ARG A 93 -2.74 -1.02 9.24
C ARG A 93 -1.72 -1.02 8.10
N THR A 94 -1.48 0.14 7.51
CA THR A 94 -0.50 0.31 6.42
C THR A 94 0.93 0.11 6.94
N LEU A 95 1.22 0.56 8.16
CA LEU A 95 2.51 0.34 8.82
C LEU A 95 2.83 -1.15 8.96
N ALA A 96 1.91 -1.93 9.53
CA ALA A 96 2.07 -3.37 9.66
C ALA A 96 2.24 -4.06 8.29
N HIS A 97 1.47 -3.64 7.28
CA HIS A 97 1.61 -4.18 5.92
C HIS A 97 2.96 -3.85 5.26
N LYS A 98 3.50 -2.65 5.44
CA LYS A 98 4.81 -2.28 4.90
C LYS A 98 5.92 -3.12 5.54
N VAL A 99 5.90 -3.26 6.86
CA VAL A 99 6.88 -4.09 7.57
C VAL A 99 6.80 -5.56 7.13
N LEU A 100 5.59 -6.07 6.92
CA LEU A 100 5.36 -7.40 6.34
C LEU A 100 5.95 -7.54 4.94
N ARG A 101 5.72 -6.55 4.05
CA ARG A 101 6.27 -6.55 2.68
C ARG A 101 7.80 -6.45 2.66
N GLN A 102 8.41 -5.82 3.66
CA GLN A 102 9.87 -5.78 3.83
C GLN A 102 10.47 -7.10 4.32
N GLY A 103 9.63 -8.12 4.58
CA GLY A 103 10.09 -9.44 4.95
C GLY A 103 10.15 -9.71 6.46
N TYR A 104 9.55 -8.84 7.29
CA TYR A 104 9.56 -8.99 8.74
C TYR A 104 8.21 -9.43 9.30
N TYR A 105 8.22 -10.20 10.39
CA TYR A 105 7.01 -10.72 11.02
C TYR A 105 7.16 -10.86 12.54
N TRP A 106 6.05 -10.66 13.27
CA TRP A 106 5.89 -11.11 14.65
C TRP A 106 4.41 -11.32 14.96
N LEU A 107 4.10 -12.00 16.07
CA LEU A 107 2.75 -12.51 16.34
C LEU A 107 1.68 -11.41 16.46
N ASN A 108 2.02 -10.28 17.07
CA ASN A 108 1.09 -9.20 17.43
C ASN A 108 1.27 -7.93 16.59
N MET A 109 1.81 -8.04 15.37
CA MET A 109 2.25 -6.87 14.59
C MET A 109 1.22 -5.77 14.39
N TYR A 110 -0.05 -6.12 14.15
CA TYR A 110 -1.10 -5.11 13.98
C TYR A 110 -1.43 -4.40 15.30
N LYS A 111 -1.41 -5.13 16.42
CA LYS A 111 -1.64 -4.56 17.74
C LYS A 111 -0.51 -3.62 18.12
N ASP A 112 0.73 -4.04 17.91
CA ASP A 112 1.91 -3.26 18.26
C ASP A 112 2.03 -2.02 17.37
N ALA A 113 1.78 -2.14 16.06
CA ALA A 113 1.70 -1.00 15.16
C ALA A 113 0.58 -0.01 15.55
N THR A 114 -0.56 -0.50 16.03
CA THR A 114 -1.66 0.36 16.51
C THR A 114 -1.24 1.14 17.75
N GLN A 115 -0.66 0.45 18.74
CA GLN A 115 -0.18 1.12 19.95
C GLN A 115 0.94 2.12 19.63
N PHE A 116 1.83 1.79 18.69
CA PHE A 116 2.91 2.69 18.28
C PHE A 116 2.37 3.98 17.67
N VAL A 117 1.46 3.89 16.69
CA VAL A 117 0.86 5.08 16.05
C VAL A 117 0.01 5.90 17.02
N GLN A 118 -0.68 5.25 17.97
CA GLN A 118 -1.42 5.94 19.04
C GLN A 118 -0.52 6.76 19.98
N ARG A 119 0.71 6.32 20.21
CA ARG A 119 1.69 7.05 21.04
C ARG A 119 2.46 8.12 20.26
N CYS A 120 2.45 8.07 18.93
CA CYS A 120 3.18 9.03 18.10
C CYS A 120 2.52 10.41 18.20
N GLN A 121 3.18 11.35 18.88
CA GLN A 121 2.68 12.70 19.10
C GLN A 121 2.34 13.42 17.78
N LYS A 122 3.20 13.30 16.77
CA LYS A 122 2.96 13.90 15.44
C LYS A 122 1.66 13.39 14.83
N CYS A 123 1.42 12.08 14.89
CA CYS A 123 0.16 11.51 14.42
C CYS A 123 -1.04 12.01 15.22
N GLN A 124 -0.92 12.13 16.56
CA GLN A 124 -2.02 12.61 17.39
C GLN A 124 -2.36 14.09 17.15
N PHE A 125 -1.35 14.95 16.95
CA PHE A 125 -1.55 16.38 16.69
C PHE A 125 -2.14 16.66 15.31
N PHE A 126 -1.76 15.89 14.29
CA PHE A 126 -2.15 16.12 12.89
C PHE A 126 -3.27 15.20 12.39
N ALA A 127 -3.79 14.30 13.24
CA ALA A 127 -4.89 13.41 12.89
C ALA A 127 -6.16 14.22 12.58
N HIS A 128 -6.74 14.02 11.39
CA HIS A 128 -8.07 14.52 11.08
C HIS A 128 -9.12 13.68 11.81
N LEU A 129 -9.70 14.22 12.88
CA LEU A 129 -10.86 13.62 13.54
C LEU A 129 -12.05 13.65 12.58
N THR A 130 -12.33 12.53 11.92
CA THR A 130 -13.52 12.41 11.07
C THR A 130 -14.68 12.00 11.97
N HIS A 131 -15.45 12.98 12.46
CA HIS A 131 -16.68 12.77 13.23
C HIS A 131 -17.87 12.34 12.35
N GLN A 132 -17.68 11.35 11.49
CA GLN A 132 -18.77 10.78 10.71
C GLN A 132 -19.24 9.46 11.33
N PRO A 133 -20.56 9.24 11.44
CA PRO A 133 -21.10 7.98 11.92
C PRO A 133 -20.66 6.83 11.00
N VAL A 134 -20.47 5.66 11.60
CA VAL A 134 -20.17 4.41 10.88
C VAL A 134 -21.46 3.96 10.20
N GLU A 135 -21.75 4.49 9.01
CA GLU A 135 -22.76 3.95 8.12
C GLU A 135 -22.23 2.71 7.39
N GLU A 136 -23.11 1.74 7.17
CA GLU A 136 -22.78 0.46 6.56
C GLU A 136 -22.40 0.68 5.08
N LEU A 137 -21.11 0.51 4.79
CA LEU A 137 -20.52 0.75 3.48
C LEU A 137 -21.06 -0.26 2.47
N THR A 138 -22.03 0.14 1.65
CA THR A 138 -22.39 -0.64 0.47
C THR A 138 -21.37 -0.35 -0.61
N SER A 139 -20.18 -0.95 -0.55
CA SER A 139 -19.17 -0.70 -1.59
C SER A 139 -19.68 -1.21 -2.95
N LEU A 140 -19.86 -0.31 -3.92
CA LEU A 140 -19.81 -0.70 -5.33
C LEU A 140 -18.36 -1.11 -5.62
N VAL A 141 -18.04 -2.37 -5.32
CA VAL A 141 -16.77 -2.98 -5.72
C VAL A 141 -16.90 -3.22 -7.21
N ALA A 142 -16.10 -2.53 -8.02
CA ALA A 142 -15.89 -2.94 -9.40
C ALA A 142 -15.55 -4.44 -9.38
N PRO A 143 -16.34 -5.31 -10.01
CA PRO A 143 -16.32 -6.74 -9.68
C PRO A 143 -15.03 -7.45 -10.11
N TRP A 144 -14.27 -6.85 -11.03
CA TRP A 144 -12.96 -7.32 -11.50
C TRP A 144 -12.09 -6.14 -11.98
N PRO A 145 -10.75 -6.33 -12.09
CA PRO A 145 -9.85 -5.32 -12.65
C PRO A 145 -10.33 -4.75 -13.98
N PHE A 146 -10.21 -3.43 -14.15
CA PHE A 146 -10.50 -2.71 -15.39
C PHE A 146 -11.97 -2.76 -15.86
N ALA A 147 -12.87 -3.30 -15.03
CA ALA A 147 -14.30 -3.29 -15.31
C ALA A 147 -14.90 -1.88 -15.26
N GLN A 148 -14.34 -1.02 -14.41
CA GLN A 148 -14.88 0.30 -14.12
C GLN A 148 -13.77 1.32 -13.94
N TRP A 149 -13.83 2.39 -14.72
CA TRP A 149 -12.86 3.48 -14.67
C TRP A 149 -13.54 4.79 -14.27
N GLY A 150 -12.90 5.55 -13.39
CA GLY A 150 -13.23 6.96 -13.18
C GLY A 150 -12.33 7.81 -14.04
N VAL A 151 -12.91 8.66 -14.87
CA VAL A 151 -12.18 9.57 -15.75
C VAL A 151 -12.43 11.00 -15.31
N ASP A 152 -11.35 11.75 -15.11
CA ASP A 152 -11.40 13.12 -14.63
C ASP A 152 -10.37 13.99 -15.36
N LEU A 153 -10.59 15.31 -15.33
CA LEU A 153 -9.71 16.32 -15.90
C LEU A 153 -9.12 17.20 -14.81
N LEU A 154 -7.79 17.23 -14.74
CA LEU A 154 -7.05 18.08 -13.82
C LEU A 154 -6.53 19.30 -14.58
N GLY A 155 -6.72 20.48 -13.99
CA GLY A 155 -6.17 21.73 -14.51
C GLY A 155 -7.06 22.94 -14.23
N PRO A 156 -6.76 24.09 -14.87
CA PRO A 156 -5.58 24.30 -15.71
C PRO A 156 -4.27 24.34 -14.91
N PHE A 157 -3.20 23.77 -15.47
CA PHE A 157 -1.82 23.88 -15.00
C PHE A 157 -1.11 25.05 -15.72
N MET A 158 0.09 25.42 -15.24
CA MET A 158 0.98 26.31 -15.99
C MET A 158 1.26 25.72 -17.37
N LYS A 159 1.20 26.55 -18.41
CA LYS A 159 1.36 26.09 -19.79
C LYS A 159 2.71 25.40 -19.99
N GLY A 160 2.66 24.10 -20.27
CA GLY A 160 3.84 23.27 -20.49
C GLY A 160 4.37 23.34 -21.91
N VAL A 161 5.46 22.63 -22.15
CA VAL A 161 6.02 22.43 -23.50
C VAL A 161 4.95 21.81 -24.41
N GLY A 162 4.79 22.35 -25.63
CA GLY A 162 3.72 21.92 -26.55
C GLY A 162 2.34 22.52 -26.26
N GLY A 163 2.25 23.49 -25.34
CA GLY A 163 1.00 24.22 -25.06
C GLY A 163 -0.03 23.42 -24.26
N VAL A 164 0.39 22.33 -23.62
CA VAL A 164 -0.46 21.51 -22.75
C VAL A 164 -0.80 22.27 -21.47
N THR A 165 -2.07 22.22 -21.08
CA THR A 165 -2.62 22.98 -19.94
C THR A 165 -3.45 22.10 -19.01
N HIS A 166 -3.95 20.97 -19.50
CA HIS A 166 -4.80 20.07 -18.72
C HIS A 166 -4.24 18.66 -18.75
N LEU A 167 -4.66 17.84 -17.79
CA LEU A 167 -4.30 16.44 -17.71
C LEU A 167 -5.60 15.63 -17.64
N ILE A 168 -5.81 14.71 -18.57
CA ILE A 168 -6.86 13.71 -18.43
C ILE A 168 -6.30 12.53 -17.64
N VAL A 169 -7.07 12.04 -16.66
CA VAL A 169 -6.67 10.93 -15.79
C VAL A 169 -7.80 9.90 -15.74
N GLY A 170 -7.46 8.63 -15.93
CA GLY A 170 -8.31 7.47 -15.73
C GLY A 170 -7.80 6.66 -14.55
N VAL A 171 -8.67 6.38 -13.58
CA VAL A 171 -8.36 5.55 -12.42
C VAL A 171 -9.25 4.31 -12.43
N ASP A 172 -8.66 3.12 -12.47
CA ASP A 172 -9.40 1.87 -12.33
C ASP A 172 -9.91 1.72 -10.90
N TYR A 173 -11.19 1.43 -10.75
CA TYR A 173 -11.85 1.40 -9.44
C TYR A 173 -11.38 0.22 -8.58
N PHE A 174 -11.02 -0.91 -9.21
CA PHE A 174 -10.60 -2.13 -8.51
C PHE A 174 -9.13 -2.07 -8.09
N THR A 175 -8.22 -1.95 -9.05
CA THR A 175 -6.77 -2.00 -8.84
C THR A 175 -6.17 -0.69 -8.35
N LYS A 176 -6.93 0.42 -8.45
CA LYS A 176 -6.41 1.79 -8.29
C LYS A 176 -5.29 2.13 -9.27
N TRP A 177 -5.20 1.41 -10.39
CA TRP A 177 -4.27 1.72 -11.46
C TRP A 177 -4.63 3.05 -12.10
N VAL A 178 -3.62 3.88 -12.36
CA VAL A 178 -3.78 5.22 -12.92
C VAL A 178 -3.16 5.29 -14.30
N GLU A 179 -3.94 5.78 -15.27
CA GLU A 179 -3.48 6.22 -16.58
C GLU A 179 -3.73 7.71 -16.73
N ALA A 180 -2.78 8.45 -17.30
CA ALA A 180 -2.96 9.89 -17.49
C ALA A 180 -2.25 10.39 -18.76
N ARG A 181 -2.76 11.47 -19.34
CA ARG A 181 -2.21 12.09 -20.55
C ARG A 181 -2.36 13.61 -20.53
N PRO A 182 -1.33 14.38 -20.92
CA PRO A 182 -1.44 15.83 -21.02
C PRO A 182 -2.25 16.23 -22.26
N LEU A 183 -3.06 17.27 -22.14
CA LEU A 183 -3.95 17.81 -23.16
C LEU A 183 -3.70 19.31 -23.34
N SER A 184 -3.62 19.74 -24.60
CA SER A 184 -3.58 21.16 -25.00
C SER A 184 -4.96 21.78 -25.13
N SER A 185 -5.98 20.96 -25.40
CA SER A 185 -7.39 21.36 -25.41
C SER A 185 -8.28 20.24 -24.87
N ILE A 186 -9.36 20.63 -24.18
CA ILE A 186 -10.36 19.71 -23.65
C ILE A 186 -11.48 19.59 -24.69
N THR A 187 -11.49 18.51 -25.45
CA THR A 187 -12.54 18.22 -26.44
C THR A 187 -12.95 16.75 -26.31
N SER A 188 -14.18 16.41 -26.69
CA SER A 188 -14.67 15.03 -26.62
C SER A 188 -13.77 14.06 -27.40
N LYS A 189 -13.33 14.45 -28.60
CA LYS A 189 -12.40 13.65 -29.41
C LYS A 189 -11.09 13.32 -28.68
N ARG A 190 -10.54 14.26 -27.90
CA ARG A 190 -9.33 14.00 -27.09
C ARG A 190 -9.59 13.04 -25.94
N VAL A 191 -10.79 13.08 -25.37
CA VAL A 191 -11.23 12.11 -24.35
C VAL A 191 -11.37 10.72 -24.98
N GLU A 192 -12.03 10.62 -26.13
CA GLU A 192 -12.17 9.36 -26.89
C GLU A 192 -10.79 8.78 -27.25
N ASP A 193 -9.89 9.60 -27.79
CA ASP A 193 -8.50 9.21 -28.11
C ASP A 193 -7.78 8.66 -26.86
N PHE A 194 -7.96 9.30 -25.69
CA PHE A 194 -7.40 8.83 -24.44
C PHE A 194 -7.99 7.48 -24.02
N LEU A 195 -9.31 7.30 -24.08
CA LEU A 195 -9.95 6.03 -23.75
C LEU A 195 -9.45 4.91 -24.65
N PHE A 196 -9.35 5.13 -25.95
CA PHE A 196 -8.79 4.13 -26.86
C PHE A 196 -7.34 3.80 -26.54
N SER A 197 -6.48 4.81 -26.59
CA SER A 197 -5.03 4.58 -26.55
C SER A 197 -4.53 4.13 -25.18
N SER A 198 -5.10 4.69 -24.11
CA SER A 198 -4.61 4.44 -22.75
C SER A 198 -5.39 3.35 -22.04
N ILE A 199 -6.65 3.11 -22.39
CA ILE A 199 -7.51 2.15 -21.68
C ILE A 199 -7.86 0.95 -22.56
N ILE A 200 -8.61 1.14 -23.64
CA ILE A 200 -9.21 0.04 -24.42
C ILE A 200 -8.13 -0.83 -25.09
N TYR A 201 -7.14 -0.24 -25.75
CA TYR A 201 -6.08 -1.01 -26.42
C TYR A 201 -5.16 -1.77 -25.46
N ARG A 202 -5.15 -1.39 -24.17
CA ARG A 202 -4.23 -1.96 -23.18
C ARG A 202 -4.91 -2.95 -22.25
N TYR A 203 -6.16 -2.68 -21.88
CA TYR A 203 -6.89 -3.44 -20.85
C TYR A 203 -8.20 -4.04 -21.36
N GLY A 204 -8.60 -3.72 -22.60
CA GLY A 204 -9.87 -4.13 -23.18
C GLY A 204 -11.01 -3.15 -22.93
N ILE A 205 -12.18 -3.50 -23.43
CA ILE A 205 -13.39 -2.67 -23.31
C ILE A 205 -13.90 -2.73 -21.87
N SER A 206 -13.96 -1.57 -21.22
CA SER A 206 -14.50 -1.43 -19.86
C SER A 206 -16.00 -1.64 -19.85
N ASN A 207 -16.53 -2.26 -18.79
CA ASN A 207 -17.98 -2.40 -18.62
C ASN A 207 -18.64 -1.05 -18.32
N GLN A 208 -17.96 -0.19 -17.54
CA GLN A 208 -18.49 1.09 -17.10
C GLN A 208 -17.41 2.19 -17.07
N ILE A 209 -17.81 3.41 -17.42
CA ILE A 209 -16.99 4.61 -17.25
C ILE A 209 -17.79 5.59 -16.39
N VAL A 210 -17.14 6.12 -15.36
CA VAL A 210 -17.67 7.17 -14.49
C VAL A 210 -16.93 8.47 -14.83
N ALA A 211 -17.66 9.52 -15.17
CA ALA A 211 -17.08 10.84 -15.48
C ALA A 211 -17.87 11.97 -14.80
N ASP A 212 -17.29 13.16 -14.74
CA ASP A 212 -18.00 14.35 -14.30
C ASP A 212 -19.02 14.83 -15.37
N ASN A 213 -19.89 15.75 -14.99
CA ASN A 213 -20.89 16.35 -15.89
C ASN A 213 -20.28 17.40 -16.85
N GLY A 214 -18.96 17.41 -17.05
CA GLY A 214 -18.31 18.33 -17.98
C GLY A 214 -18.82 18.14 -19.41
N THR A 215 -18.92 19.24 -20.16
CA THR A 215 -19.50 19.27 -21.52
C THR A 215 -18.78 18.34 -22.50
N GLN A 216 -17.49 18.07 -22.27
CA GLN A 216 -16.67 17.14 -23.03
C GLN A 216 -17.06 15.67 -22.86
N PHE A 217 -17.62 15.30 -21.70
CA PHE A 217 -18.11 13.94 -21.41
C PHE A 217 -19.63 13.87 -21.65
N ASN A 218 -20.33 14.98 -21.43
CA ASN A 218 -21.77 15.09 -21.61
C ASN A 218 -22.16 15.60 -23.02
N CYS A 219 -21.59 15.02 -24.06
CA CYS A 219 -21.94 15.33 -25.45
C CYS A 219 -22.48 14.08 -26.18
N SER A 220 -23.25 14.29 -27.25
CA SER A 220 -23.82 13.19 -28.05
C SER A 220 -22.73 12.27 -28.60
N SER A 221 -21.68 12.83 -29.21
CA SER A 221 -20.52 12.08 -29.73
C SER A 221 -19.97 11.08 -28.71
N PHE A 222 -19.74 11.50 -27.47
CA PHE A 222 -19.15 10.66 -26.44
C PHE A 222 -20.12 9.60 -25.91
N ARG A 223 -21.42 9.94 -25.82
CA ARG A 223 -22.47 8.99 -25.44
C ARG A 223 -22.67 7.92 -26.52
N ASP A 224 -22.67 8.32 -27.79
CA ASP A 224 -22.78 7.44 -28.96
C ASP A 224 -21.56 6.53 -29.04
N PHE A 225 -20.37 7.08 -28.81
CA PHE A 225 -19.13 6.33 -28.66
C PHE A 225 -19.28 5.25 -27.58
N CYS A 226 -19.62 5.61 -26.34
CA CYS A 226 -19.77 4.63 -25.25
C CYS A 226 -20.82 3.55 -25.59
N SER A 227 -21.95 3.96 -26.17
CA SER A 227 -23.04 3.05 -26.55
C SER A 227 -22.62 2.06 -27.64
N SER A 228 -21.84 2.50 -28.64
CA SER A 228 -21.36 1.65 -29.73
C SER A 228 -20.43 0.53 -29.28
N TYR A 229 -19.70 0.75 -28.19
CA TYR A 229 -18.82 -0.25 -27.57
C TYR A 229 -19.48 -0.99 -26.39
N GLY A 230 -20.77 -0.73 -26.11
CA GLY A 230 -21.48 -1.34 -24.99
C GLY A 230 -21.00 -0.89 -23.61
N ILE A 231 -20.32 0.26 -23.53
CA ILE A 231 -19.79 0.83 -22.29
C ILE A 231 -20.90 1.62 -21.60
N LYS A 232 -21.19 1.30 -20.33
CA LYS A 232 -22.16 2.06 -19.53
C LYS A 232 -21.51 3.34 -19.01
N LEU A 233 -21.98 4.49 -19.49
CA LEU A 233 -21.52 5.79 -19.02
C LEU A 233 -22.38 6.26 -17.83
N TRP A 234 -21.71 6.54 -16.71
CA TRP A 234 -22.31 7.13 -15.52
C TRP A 234 -21.73 8.52 -15.29
N PHE A 235 -22.60 9.48 -15.03
CA PHE A 235 -22.19 10.79 -14.60
C PHE A 235 -22.26 10.90 -13.09
N THR A 236 -21.25 11.48 -12.46
CA THR A 236 -21.33 11.81 -11.04
C THR A 236 -22.38 12.91 -10.86
N SER A 237 -23.56 12.57 -10.33
CA SER A 237 -24.45 13.58 -9.75
C SER A 237 -23.83 14.10 -8.45
N VAL A 238 -24.20 15.31 -8.04
CA VAL A 238 -23.72 15.92 -6.78
C VAL A 238 -24.15 15.10 -5.54
N TYR A 239 -24.98 14.07 -5.68
CA TYR A 239 -25.55 13.31 -4.57
C TYR A 239 -25.85 11.85 -4.95
N HIS A 240 -24.92 10.94 -4.67
CA HIS A 240 -25.21 9.52 -4.35
C HIS A 240 -24.20 9.01 -3.30
N PRO A 241 -24.40 9.33 -2.00
CA PRO A 241 -23.41 9.16 -0.94
C PRO A 241 -23.22 7.71 -0.46
N GLU A 242 -24.23 6.85 -0.63
CA GLU A 242 -24.37 5.63 0.19
C GLU A 242 -23.46 4.46 -0.23
N SER A 243 -22.74 4.58 -1.35
CA SER A 243 -21.95 3.47 -1.92
C SER A 243 -20.67 3.87 -2.63
N ASN A 244 -20.66 5.06 -3.23
CA ASN A 244 -19.52 5.59 -3.99
C ASN A 244 -18.59 6.48 -3.15
N GLY A 245 -19.02 6.95 -1.98
CA GLY A 245 -18.30 7.97 -1.21
C GLY A 245 -16.84 7.61 -0.88
N MET A 246 -16.57 6.35 -0.51
CA MET A 246 -15.20 5.91 -0.19
C MET A 246 -14.31 5.74 -1.41
N VAL A 247 -14.84 5.17 -2.49
CA VAL A 247 -14.06 4.99 -3.74
C VAL A 247 -13.82 6.34 -4.40
N GLU A 248 -14.83 7.21 -4.38
CA GLU A 248 -14.73 8.60 -4.83
C GLU A 248 -13.75 9.39 -3.98
N PHE A 249 -13.77 9.24 -2.65
CA PHE A 249 -12.79 9.88 -1.76
C PHE A 249 -11.38 9.40 -2.05
N VAL A 250 -11.17 8.08 -2.19
CA VAL A 250 -9.85 7.52 -2.54
C VAL A 250 -9.38 8.08 -3.88
N ASN A 251 -10.22 8.07 -4.92
CA ASN A 251 -9.86 8.61 -6.22
C ASN A 251 -9.54 10.11 -6.13
N LYS A 252 -10.33 10.90 -5.38
CA LYS A 252 -10.04 12.32 -5.13
C LYS A 252 -8.70 12.53 -4.44
N VAL A 253 -8.36 11.72 -3.43
CA VAL A 253 -7.05 11.78 -2.75
C VAL A 253 -5.91 11.47 -3.73
N ILE A 254 -6.08 10.46 -4.57
CA ILE A 254 -5.10 10.05 -5.59
C ILE A 254 -4.86 11.18 -6.59
N LEU A 255 -5.95 11.69 -7.19
CA LEU A 255 -5.92 12.76 -8.18
C LEU A 255 -5.32 14.04 -7.58
N LYS A 256 -5.69 14.40 -6.35
CA LYS A 256 -5.09 15.52 -5.61
C LYS A 256 -3.59 15.33 -5.40
N GLY A 257 -3.15 14.13 -5.01
CA GLY A 257 -1.74 13.82 -4.84
C GLY A 257 -0.93 13.94 -6.13
N ILE A 258 -1.47 13.47 -7.25
CA ILE A 258 -0.86 13.63 -8.58
C ILE A 258 -0.81 15.10 -8.97
N LYS A 259 -1.92 15.84 -8.84
CA LYS A 259 -2.00 17.26 -9.14
C LYS A 259 -0.94 18.07 -8.38
N SER A 260 -0.86 17.89 -7.07
CA SER A 260 0.08 18.63 -6.23
C SER A 260 1.54 18.33 -6.57
N ARG A 261 1.89 17.09 -6.92
CA ARG A 261 3.26 16.76 -7.35
C ARG A 261 3.61 17.41 -8.68
N LEU A 262 2.69 17.40 -9.64
CA LEU A 262 2.90 18.02 -10.95
C LEU A 262 3.05 19.55 -10.85
N GLU A 263 2.29 20.20 -9.96
CA GLU A 263 2.40 21.64 -9.73
C GLU A 263 3.79 22.08 -9.24
N LEU A 264 4.51 21.22 -8.50
CA LEU A 264 5.90 21.50 -8.07
C LEU A 264 6.85 21.68 -9.25
N HIS A 265 6.57 21.04 -10.39
CA HIS A 265 7.40 21.07 -11.58
C HIS A 265 7.09 22.23 -12.54
N LYS A 266 6.13 23.12 -12.19
CA LYS A 266 5.78 24.33 -12.96
C LYS A 266 5.63 24.02 -14.46
N ALA A 267 6.25 24.78 -15.36
CA ALA A 267 6.13 24.59 -16.82
C ALA A 267 6.66 23.23 -17.34
N ARG A 268 7.41 22.47 -16.53
CA ARG A 268 7.95 21.15 -16.91
C ARG A 268 7.08 19.99 -16.42
N TRP A 269 5.91 20.28 -15.86
CA TRP A 269 5.01 19.25 -15.31
C TRP A 269 4.69 18.13 -16.31
N ALA A 270 4.56 18.46 -17.59
CA ALA A 270 4.22 17.48 -18.63
C ALA A 270 5.37 16.48 -18.89
N ASP A 271 6.62 16.94 -18.80
CA ASP A 271 7.81 16.09 -18.94
C ASP A 271 7.96 15.14 -17.74
N GLU A 272 7.58 15.62 -16.56
CA GLU A 272 7.68 14.88 -15.29
C GLU A 272 6.50 13.95 -15.02
N LEU A 273 5.47 13.98 -15.87
CA LEU A 273 4.26 13.18 -15.70
C LEU A 273 4.57 11.68 -15.55
N ASN A 274 5.41 11.14 -16.43
CA ASN A 274 5.75 9.72 -16.40
C ASN A 274 6.50 9.33 -15.11
N ASN A 275 7.37 10.21 -14.60
CA ASN A 275 8.08 9.98 -13.34
C ASN A 275 7.10 9.95 -12.15
N VAL A 276 6.15 10.89 -12.11
CA VAL A 276 5.11 10.95 -11.08
C VAL A 276 4.20 9.72 -11.13
N LEU A 277 3.76 9.32 -12.33
CA LEU A 277 2.92 8.13 -12.52
C LEU A 277 3.67 6.84 -12.16
N TRP A 278 4.94 6.71 -12.54
CA TRP A 278 5.77 5.57 -12.18
C TRP A 278 5.87 5.43 -10.66
N ALA A 279 6.23 6.51 -9.97
CA ALA A 279 6.31 6.52 -8.51
C ALA A 279 4.98 6.14 -7.87
N TYR A 280 3.85 6.60 -8.42
CA TYR A 280 2.52 6.24 -7.91
C TYR A 280 2.21 4.74 -8.10
N ARG A 281 2.47 4.21 -9.30
CA ARG A 281 2.21 2.81 -9.68
C ARG A 281 3.05 1.80 -8.88
N THR A 282 4.23 2.18 -8.40
CA THR A 282 5.12 1.30 -7.61
C THR A 282 4.94 1.40 -6.10
N THR A 283 4.20 2.40 -5.60
CA THR A 283 4.07 2.65 -4.15
C THR A 283 2.87 1.95 -3.50
N SER A 284 1.92 1.45 -4.31
CA SER A 284 0.63 0.91 -3.84
C SER A 284 0.67 -0.59 -3.48
#